data_AF-A0A2E0BPL2-F1
#
_entry.id   AF-A0A2E0BPL2-F1
#
_cell.length_a   1.000
_cell.length_b   1.000
_cell.length_c   1.000
_cell.angle_alpha   90.00
_cell.angle_beta   90.00
_cell.angle_gamma   90.00
#
_symmetry.space_group_name_H-M   'P 1'
#
loop_
_entity.id
_entity.type
_entity.pdbx_description
1 polymer ?
#
loop_
_entity_poly.entity_id
_entity_poly.type
_entity_poly.pdbx_seq_one_letter_code
_entity_poly.pdbx_strand_id
1 'polypeptide(L)'
;MANIKSKQLSSLLNVPTASFDIVSGSLVPDAGNTYDLGSSQLPWRELYILSSSINFNNSSNQSVGKLAVDTEGLQLEVGLPAQRIKQKIKVDRKGIKVESADGALSIYSGSTFFGEPSSSNDLMVLKNSSGNTMFKVDNSGTVVLGTNSPLPTAQEGAIAYSGSDFYLGFAT
;
A
#
# COMPACT_ATOMS: atom_id res chain seq x y z
N MET A 1 62.40 -0.47 13.59
CA MET A 1 61.19 0.04 12.92
C MET A 1 60.05 -0.92 13.19
N ALA A 2 59.04 -0.52 13.97
CA ALA A 2 57.89 -1.37 14.27
C ALA A 2 56.93 -1.37 13.07
N ASN A 3 56.68 -2.55 12.50
CA ASN A 3 55.66 -2.77 11.47
C ASN A 3 54.28 -2.60 12.11
N ILE A 4 53.68 -1.43 11.97
CA ILE A 4 52.27 -1.21 12.32
C ILE A 4 51.46 -1.99 11.29
N LYS A 5 50.99 -3.19 11.67
CA LYS A 5 50.07 -3.99 10.85
C LYS A 5 48.88 -3.10 10.50
N SER A 6 48.47 -3.07 9.23
CA SER A 6 47.45 -2.17 8.65
C SER A 6 46.19 -1.95 9.51
N LYS A 7 45.77 -2.94 10.31
CA LYS A 7 44.65 -2.83 11.26
C LYS A 7 44.85 -1.88 12.44
N GLN A 8 46.09 -1.59 12.84
CA GLN A 8 46.43 -0.64 13.92
C GLN A 8 46.50 0.81 13.42
N LEU A 9 46.67 1.01 12.10
CA LEU A 9 46.68 2.33 11.48
C LEU A 9 45.25 2.86 11.25
N SER A 10 44.30 1.97 10.93
CA SER A 10 42.89 2.33 10.73
C SER A 10 42.20 2.82 12.02
N SER A 11 42.66 2.39 13.20
CA SER A 11 42.13 2.90 14.49
C SER A 11 42.74 4.23 14.93
N LEU A 12 43.76 4.72 14.23
CA LEU A 12 44.46 5.98 14.53
C LEU A 12 44.10 7.10 13.55
N LEU A 13 43.55 6.77 12.37
CA LEU A 13 43.03 7.74 11.41
C LEU A 13 41.52 7.89 11.59
N ASN A 14 41.09 8.98 12.23
CA ASN A 14 39.71 9.47 12.12
C ASN A 14 39.64 10.45 10.94
N VAL A 15 38.86 10.11 9.90
CA VAL A 15 38.66 10.95 8.72
C VAL A 15 37.27 11.57 8.82
N PRO A 16 37.11 12.80 9.36
CA PRO A 16 35.80 13.39 9.62
C PRO A 16 35.05 13.77 8.33
N THR A 17 35.76 13.95 7.22
CA THR A 17 35.20 14.30 5.91
C THR A 17 36.00 13.65 4.79
N ALA A 18 35.31 13.16 3.77
CA ALA A 18 35.92 12.59 2.58
C ALA A 18 35.10 12.95 1.33
N SER A 19 35.75 12.93 0.17
CA SER A 19 35.10 12.99 -1.13
C SER A 19 35.37 11.66 -1.85
N PHE A 20 34.32 11.07 -2.42
CA PHE A 20 34.39 9.83 -3.16
C PHE A 20 33.90 10.08 -4.58
N ASP A 21 34.66 9.62 -5.57
CA ASP A 21 34.24 9.67 -6.97
C ASP A 21 33.20 8.58 -7.26
N ILE A 22 33.58 7.31 -7.02
CA ILE A 22 32.71 6.14 -7.17
C ILE A 22 32.88 5.21 -5.96
N VAL A 23 31.77 4.67 -5.47
CA VAL A 23 31.74 3.64 -4.44
C VAL A 23 31.34 2.31 -5.09
N SER A 24 32.23 1.32 -5.09
CA SER A 24 32.02 0.00 -5.71
C SER A 24 31.58 -1.09 -4.71
N GLY A 25 30.91 -0.70 -3.62
CA GLY A 25 30.49 -1.61 -2.55
C GLY A 25 29.36 -1.03 -1.70
N SER A 26 28.98 -1.75 -0.64
CA SER A 26 27.92 -1.31 0.26
C SER A 26 28.45 -0.27 1.26
N LEU A 27 27.65 0.77 1.51
CA LEU A 27 27.82 1.66 2.66
C LEU A 27 27.01 1.09 3.82
N VAL A 28 27.70 0.52 4.82
CA VAL A 28 27.07 -0.08 6.00
C VAL A 28 27.60 0.66 7.23
N PRO A 29 26.74 1.28 8.06
CA PRO A 29 27.20 1.91 9.30
C PRO A 29 27.78 0.86 10.25
N ASP A 30 28.77 1.23 11.04
CA ASP A 30 29.40 0.33 12.02
C ASP A 30 28.53 0.11 13.28
N ALA A 31 27.51 0.95 13.49
CA ALA A 31 26.51 0.83 14.54
C ALA A 31 25.09 1.10 14.00
N GLY A 32 24.14 0.26 14.40
CA GLY A 32 22.73 0.43 14.04
C GLY A 32 22.08 1.62 14.75
N ASN A 33 21.07 2.23 14.11
CA ASN A 33 20.28 3.33 14.70
C ASN A 33 21.12 4.51 15.24
N THR A 34 22.29 4.77 14.65
CA THR A 34 23.26 5.77 15.15
C THR A 34 23.60 6.86 14.13
N TYR A 35 23.52 6.58 12.83
CA TYR A 35 23.97 7.50 11.78
C TYR A 35 22.84 7.84 10.82
N ASP A 36 22.79 9.13 10.45
CA ASP A 36 21.86 9.66 9.46
C ASP A 36 22.49 9.72 8.06
N LEU A 37 21.64 9.72 7.04
CA LEU A 37 22.03 10.04 5.66
C LEU A 37 21.66 11.50 5.35
N GLY A 38 22.57 12.42 5.70
CA GLY A 38 22.35 13.88 5.61
C GLY A 38 21.84 14.49 6.91
N SER A 39 21.60 15.81 6.90
CA SER A 39 21.03 16.56 8.04
C SER A 39 20.15 17.70 7.55
N SER A 40 19.48 18.42 8.48
CA SER A 40 18.64 19.58 8.11
C SER A 40 19.43 20.76 7.52
N GLN A 41 20.73 20.85 7.82
CA GLN A 41 21.64 21.84 7.22
C GLN A 41 22.39 21.30 6.00
N LEU A 42 22.52 19.98 5.87
CA LEU A 42 23.26 19.30 4.79
C LEU A 42 22.42 18.17 4.16
N PRO A 43 21.32 18.50 3.45
CA PRO A 43 20.53 17.50 2.76
C PRO A 43 21.18 17.04 1.46
N TRP A 44 20.93 15.79 1.07
CA TRP A 44 21.20 15.35 -0.29
C TRP A 44 20.23 16.04 -1.25
N ARG A 45 20.74 16.46 -2.42
CA ARG A 45 19.91 17.09 -3.44
C ARG A 45 18.85 16.12 -3.99
N GLU A 46 19.27 14.89 -4.30
CA GLU A 46 18.41 13.85 -4.88
C GLU A 46 18.89 12.45 -4.46
N LEU A 47 17.99 11.47 -4.46
CA LEU A 47 18.31 10.05 -4.27
C LEU A 47 17.84 9.23 -5.47
N TYR A 48 18.79 8.61 -6.17
CA TYR A 48 18.53 7.68 -7.27
C TYR A 48 18.71 6.26 -6.75
N ILE A 49 17.60 5.59 -6.51
CA ILE A 49 17.56 4.25 -5.91
C ILE A 49 16.82 3.29 -6.82
N LEU A 50 17.19 2.01 -6.79
CA LEU A 50 16.41 0.97 -7.45
C LEU A 50 15.04 0.83 -6.79
N SER A 51 14.02 0.53 -7.59
CA SER A 51 12.68 0.23 -7.08
C SER A 51 12.77 -0.82 -5.97
N SER A 52 11.93 -0.68 -4.93
CA SER A 52 11.86 -1.66 -3.86
C SER A 52 13.18 -1.81 -3.09
N SER A 53 13.90 -0.71 -2.82
CA SER A 53 15.19 -0.75 -2.09
C SER A 53 15.20 0.02 -0.76
N ILE A 54 14.15 0.77 -0.42
CA ILE A 54 14.02 1.40 0.90
C ILE A 54 13.26 0.44 1.82
N ASN A 55 13.93 -0.02 2.87
CA ASN A 55 13.36 -0.88 3.91
C ASN A 55 13.26 -0.10 5.22
N PHE A 56 12.13 -0.22 5.90
CA PHE A 56 11.90 0.37 7.21
C PHE A 56 12.06 -0.70 8.29
N ASN A 57 12.93 -0.44 9.26
CA ASN A 57 13.13 -1.30 10.41
C ASN A 57 12.65 -0.59 11.68
N ASN A 58 12.15 -1.33 12.66
CA ASN A 58 11.87 -0.80 13.99
C ASN A 58 13.15 -0.70 14.85
N SER A 59 13.03 -0.18 16.07
CA SER A 59 14.13 -0.09 17.04
C SER A 59 14.74 -1.43 17.43
N SER A 60 14.04 -2.54 17.16
CA SER A 60 14.52 -3.91 17.39
C SER A 60 15.18 -4.52 16.15
N ASN A 61 15.49 -3.71 15.12
CA ASN A 61 16.07 -4.12 13.84
C ASN A 61 15.24 -5.15 13.05
N GLN A 62 13.92 -5.17 13.28
CA GLN A 62 13.01 -6.00 12.51
C GLN A 62 12.44 -5.18 11.35
N SER A 63 12.42 -5.77 10.14
CA SER A 63 11.76 -5.16 8.99
C SER A 63 10.27 -5.00 9.26
N VAL A 64 9.82 -3.76 9.33
CA VAL A 64 8.42 -3.38 9.52
C VAL A 64 7.81 -2.75 8.29
N GLY A 65 8.59 -2.54 7.23
CA GLY A 65 8.00 -2.13 5.98
C GLY A 65 8.97 -1.89 4.84
N LYS A 66 8.39 -1.56 3.69
CA LYS A 66 9.14 -1.32 2.46
C LYS A 66 8.42 -0.30 1.59
N LEU A 67 9.19 0.60 0.97
CA LEU A 67 8.71 1.48 -0.10
C LEU A 67 9.14 0.93 -1.46
N ALA A 68 8.19 0.80 -2.37
CA ALA A 68 8.43 0.38 -3.74
C ALA A 68 7.68 1.30 -4.72
N VAL A 69 8.32 1.66 -5.83
CA VAL A 69 7.71 2.39 -6.94
C VAL A 69 8.05 1.62 -8.21
N ASP A 70 7.06 1.17 -8.95
CA ASP A 70 7.26 0.48 -10.23
C ASP A 70 6.41 1.14 -11.35
N THR A 71 6.37 0.51 -12.52
CA THR A 71 5.58 1.00 -13.66
C THR A 71 4.07 1.03 -13.38
N GLU A 72 3.64 0.26 -12.38
CA GLU A 72 2.26 0.16 -11.91
C GLU A 72 1.99 1.15 -10.76
N GLY A 73 3.00 1.78 -10.16
CA GLY A 73 2.83 2.89 -9.21
C GLY A 73 3.47 2.70 -7.85
N LEU A 74 2.98 3.42 -6.84
CA LEU A 74 3.51 3.41 -5.48
C LEU A 74 2.94 2.23 -4.68
N GLN A 75 3.81 1.53 -3.96
CA GLN A 75 3.46 0.44 -3.06
C GLN A 75 4.10 0.68 -1.69
N LEU A 76 3.26 0.73 -0.67
CA LEU A 76 3.67 0.73 0.74
C LEU A 76 3.27 -0.61 1.36
N GLU A 77 4.20 -1.26 2.06
CA GLU A 77 3.91 -2.48 2.82
C GLU A 77 4.38 -2.27 4.26
N VAL A 78 3.47 -2.35 5.23
CA VAL A 78 3.75 -2.08 6.66
C VAL A 78 3.30 -3.27 7.53
N GLY A 79 4.12 -3.63 8.52
CA GLY A 79 3.89 -4.69 9.49
C GLY A 79 5.08 -5.64 9.64
N LEU A 80 5.10 -6.42 10.73
CA LEU A 80 6.11 -7.44 10.99
C LEU A 80 6.02 -8.57 9.95
N PRO A 81 7.12 -9.25 9.56
CA PRO A 81 7.10 -10.17 8.41
C PRO A 81 5.98 -11.23 8.42
N ALA A 82 5.65 -11.77 9.60
CA ALA A 82 4.57 -12.75 9.79
C ALA A 82 3.17 -12.15 10.01
N GLN A 83 3.08 -10.84 10.24
CA GLN A 83 1.87 -10.07 10.57
C GLN A 83 1.75 -8.84 9.66
N ARG A 84 2.36 -8.89 8.48
CA ARG A 84 2.22 -7.84 7.47
C ARG A 84 0.77 -7.83 7.06
N ILE A 85 0.01 -6.95 7.68
CA ILE A 85 -1.27 -6.54 7.14
C ILE A 85 -0.87 -5.96 5.80
N LYS A 86 -1.28 -6.60 4.71
CA LYS A 86 -1.07 -6.08 3.36
C LYS A 86 -1.95 -4.84 3.17
N GLN A 87 -1.83 -3.83 4.03
CA GLN A 87 -2.24 -2.45 3.77
C GLN A 87 -1.35 -1.92 2.66
N LYS A 88 -1.62 -2.45 1.47
CA LYS A 88 -1.04 -1.99 0.24
C LYS A 88 -1.91 -0.83 -0.19
N ILE A 89 -1.47 0.38 0.13
CA ILE A 89 -1.93 1.55 -0.60
C ILE A 89 -1.22 1.46 -1.95
N LYS A 90 -1.93 0.97 -2.97
CA LYS A 90 -1.49 1.10 -4.36
C LYS A 90 -2.03 2.42 -4.85
N VAL A 91 -1.13 3.29 -5.29
CA VAL A 91 -1.52 4.45 -6.09
C VAL A 91 -1.02 4.19 -7.49
N ASP A 92 -1.95 4.01 -8.43
CA ASP A 92 -1.68 3.73 -9.83
C ASP A 92 -2.46 4.71 -10.74
N ARG A 93 -2.39 4.52 -12.06
CA ARG A 93 -3.17 5.35 -13.01
C ARG A 93 -4.68 5.13 -12.92
N LYS A 94 -5.13 4.10 -12.20
CA LYS A 94 -6.53 3.69 -12.03
C LYS A 94 -7.09 4.09 -10.65
N GLY A 95 -6.30 4.74 -9.80
CA GLY A 95 -6.74 5.36 -8.55
C GLY A 95 -5.96 4.89 -7.32
N ILE A 96 -6.58 5.01 -6.15
CA ILE A 96 -6.02 4.59 -4.86
C ILE A 96 -6.73 3.31 -4.41
N LYS A 97 -6.00 2.19 -4.36
CA LYS A 97 -6.48 0.94 -3.78
C LYS A 97 -5.87 0.75 -2.40
N VAL A 98 -6.72 0.61 -1.38
CA VAL A 98 -6.31 0.19 -0.04
C VAL A 98 -6.74 -1.27 0.13
N GLU A 99 -5.79 -2.20 0.06
CA GLU A 99 -6.03 -3.61 0.37
C GLU A 99 -5.99 -3.77 1.90
N SER A 100 -6.97 -4.39 2.54
CA SER A 100 -6.87 -4.84 3.93
C SER A 100 -6.91 -6.37 3.95
N ALA A 101 -6.40 -7.01 4.99
CA ALA A 101 -6.40 -8.48 5.11
C ALA A 101 -7.81 -9.07 4.98
N ASP A 102 -8.83 -8.29 5.38
CA ASP A 102 -10.25 -8.66 5.37
C ASP A 102 -11.02 -8.09 4.15
N GLY A 103 -10.31 -7.50 3.17
CA GLY A 103 -10.88 -7.12 1.87
C GLY A 103 -11.74 -5.85 1.83
N ALA A 104 -11.82 -5.08 2.92
CA ALA A 104 -12.62 -3.85 3.01
C ALA A 104 -11.77 -2.57 3.12
N LEU A 105 -12.19 -1.49 2.45
CA LEU A 105 -11.73 -0.12 2.71
C LEU A 105 -12.47 0.42 3.94
N SER A 106 -11.77 0.69 5.04
CA SER A 106 -12.35 1.29 6.25
C SER A 106 -12.11 2.81 6.29
N ILE A 107 -13.19 3.60 6.39
CA ILE A 107 -13.14 5.06 6.57
C ILE A 107 -13.58 5.37 8.00
N TYR A 108 -12.76 6.09 8.78
CA TYR A 108 -13.01 6.40 10.18
C TYR A 108 -13.39 7.88 10.42
N SER A 109 -13.95 8.09 11.61
CA SER A 109 -14.61 9.28 12.18
C SER A 109 -14.60 10.59 11.36
N GLY A 110 -15.77 10.91 10.80
CA GLY A 110 -16.08 12.19 10.16
C GLY A 110 -16.36 12.11 8.65
N SER A 111 -16.29 10.94 8.02
CA SER A 111 -16.56 10.78 6.58
C SER A 111 -17.10 9.39 6.24
N THR A 112 -17.85 9.32 5.15
CA THR A 112 -18.33 8.08 4.51
C THR A 112 -18.09 8.13 3.00
N PHE A 113 -17.78 6.95 2.43
CA PHE A 113 -17.46 6.57 1.03
C PHE A 113 -18.54 7.08 0.02
N PHE A 114 -18.31 7.31 -1.29
CA PHE A 114 -18.39 6.31 -2.39
C PHE A 114 -17.99 6.86 -3.79
N GLY A 115 -17.24 6.04 -4.55
CA GLY A 115 -17.36 5.83 -6.01
C GLY A 115 -16.38 6.54 -6.97
N GLU A 116 -15.50 5.78 -7.63
CA GLU A 116 -14.87 6.24 -8.89
C GLU A 116 -15.53 5.55 -10.10
N PRO A 117 -16.50 6.18 -10.80
CA PRO A 117 -16.91 5.71 -12.12
C PRO A 117 -15.70 5.62 -13.05
N SER A 118 -15.36 4.41 -13.49
CA SER A 118 -14.51 4.26 -14.67
C SER A 118 -15.29 4.74 -15.90
N SER A 119 -14.86 5.84 -16.54
CA SER A 119 -15.22 6.38 -17.88
C SER A 119 -16.69 6.33 -18.37
N SER A 120 -17.65 5.93 -17.55
CA SER A 120 -19.04 5.62 -17.92
C SER A 120 -19.93 5.96 -16.72
N ASN A 121 -20.41 7.20 -16.65
CA ASN A 121 -21.64 7.69 -16.01
C ASN A 121 -22.11 7.15 -14.63
N ASP A 122 -21.32 6.42 -13.82
CA ASP A 122 -21.81 5.75 -12.59
C ASP A 122 -21.25 6.34 -11.27
N LEU A 123 -22.05 7.00 -10.43
CA LEU A 123 -21.63 7.54 -9.13
C LEU A 123 -21.12 6.49 -8.13
N MET A 124 -21.65 5.28 -8.14
CA MET A 124 -21.25 4.20 -7.24
C MET A 124 -21.49 2.85 -7.90
N VAL A 125 -20.55 1.91 -7.76
CA VAL A 125 -20.70 0.54 -8.27
C VAL A 125 -20.19 -0.46 -7.24
N LEU A 126 -21.08 -1.34 -6.77
CA LEU A 126 -20.74 -2.51 -5.97
C LEU A 126 -20.81 -3.74 -6.87
N LYS A 127 -19.74 -4.52 -6.92
CA LYS A 127 -19.65 -5.77 -7.68
C LYS A 127 -19.47 -6.97 -6.77
N ASN A 128 -19.95 -8.13 -7.18
CA ASN A 128 -19.63 -9.39 -6.52
C ASN A 128 -18.20 -9.86 -6.89
N SER A 129 -17.74 -10.97 -6.29
CA SER A 129 -16.40 -11.55 -6.55
C SER A 129 -16.21 -11.99 -8.01
N SER A 130 -17.30 -12.25 -8.75
CA SER A 130 -17.29 -12.58 -10.17
C SER A 130 -17.26 -11.33 -11.08
N GLY A 131 -17.29 -10.13 -10.52
CA GLY A 131 -17.27 -8.86 -11.26
C GLY A 131 -18.63 -8.35 -11.74
N ASN A 132 -19.73 -9.02 -11.39
CA ASN A 132 -21.09 -8.59 -11.75
C ASN A 132 -21.54 -7.44 -10.84
N THR A 133 -22.16 -6.40 -11.40
CA THR A 133 -22.76 -5.30 -10.63
C THR A 133 -23.92 -5.82 -9.80
N MET A 134 -23.86 -5.62 -8.49
CA MET A 134 -24.92 -5.94 -7.53
C MET A 134 -25.79 -4.73 -7.21
N PHE A 135 -25.16 -3.56 -7.17
CA PHE A 135 -25.80 -2.28 -6.91
C PHE A 135 -24.98 -1.21 -7.63
N LYS A 136 -25.66 -0.29 -8.31
CA LYS A 136 -25.03 0.93 -8.80
C LYS A 136 -25.94 2.13 -8.62
N VAL A 137 -25.33 3.29 -8.51
CA VAL A 137 -25.99 4.59 -8.66
C VAL A 137 -25.37 5.26 -9.87
N ASP A 138 -26.17 5.68 -10.85
CA ASP A 138 -25.67 6.44 -11.99
C ASP A 138 -25.55 7.95 -11.70
N ASN A 139 -24.98 8.74 -12.61
CA ASN A 139 -24.80 10.19 -12.45
C ASN A 139 -26.14 10.96 -12.42
N SER A 140 -27.20 10.31 -12.89
CA SER A 140 -28.56 10.85 -12.91
C SER A 140 -29.30 10.52 -11.61
N GLY A 141 -28.64 9.84 -10.67
CA GLY A 141 -29.19 9.40 -9.40
C GLY A 141 -30.01 8.12 -9.50
N THR A 142 -30.00 7.43 -10.64
CA THR A 142 -30.73 6.17 -10.81
C THR A 142 -30.03 5.07 -10.05
N VAL A 143 -30.79 4.36 -9.21
CA VAL A 143 -30.33 3.13 -8.57
C VAL A 143 -30.62 1.95 -9.50
N VAL A 144 -29.61 1.15 -9.80
CA VAL A 144 -29.78 -0.11 -10.55
C VAL A 144 -29.29 -1.27 -9.70
N LEU A 145 -30.14 -2.29 -9.59
CA LEU A 145 -29.85 -3.52 -8.88
C LEU A 145 -29.43 -4.61 -9.86
N GLY A 146 -28.42 -5.40 -9.48
CA GLY A 146 -27.97 -6.53 -10.27
C GLY A 146 -29.04 -7.61 -10.35
N THR A 147 -29.31 -8.13 -11.54
CA THR A 147 -30.10 -9.35 -11.73
C THR A 147 -29.15 -10.55 -11.74
N ASN A 148 -29.28 -11.43 -10.76
CA ASN A 148 -28.55 -12.70 -10.77
C ASN A 148 -29.36 -13.78 -11.51
N SER A 149 -28.68 -14.56 -12.34
CA SER A 149 -29.20 -15.79 -12.93
C SER A 149 -28.33 -16.95 -12.45
N PRO A 150 -28.89 -17.98 -11.78
CA PRO A 150 -30.32 -18.20 -11.51
C PRO A 150 -30.91 -17.22 -10.48
N LEU A 151 -32.26 -17.18 -10.41
CA LEU A 151 -33.03 -16.38 -9.46
C LEU A 151 -32.47 -16.54 -8.03
N PRO A 152 -32.07 -15.45 -7.35
CA PRO A 152 -31.65 -15.53 -5.97
C PRO A 152 -32.84 -15.90 -5.08
N THR A 153 -32.68 -16.92 -4.23
CA THR A 153 -33.69 -17.25 -3.21
C THR A 153 -33.70 -16.14 -2.17
N ALA A 154 -34.83 -15.44 -2.04
CA ALA A 154 -34.99 -14.45 -0.99
C ALA A 154 -34.90 -15.15 0.39
N GLN A 155 -33.87 -14.82 1.15
CA GLN A 155 -33.72 -15.25 2.55
C GLN A 155 -34.63 -14.42 3.44
N GLU A 156 -34.99 -14.93 4.62
CA GLU A 156 -35.81 -14.19 5.59
C GLU A 156 -35.26 -12.77 5.84
N GLY A 157 -36.11 -11.75 5.65
CA GLY A 157 -35.76 -10.34 5.80
C GLY A 157 -35.00 -9.73 4.61
N ALA A 158 -34.71 -10.49 3.56
CA ALA A 158 -34.04 -10.01 2.37
C ALA A 158 -35.00 -9.52 1.28
N ILE A 159 -34.50 -8.61 0.44
CA ILE A 159 -35.14 -8.16 -0.80
C ILE A 159 -34.26 -8.64 -1.97
N ALA A 160 -34.86 -9.35 -2.92
CA ALA A 160 -34.21 -9.79 -4.15
C ALA A 160 -34.88 -9.14 -5.38
N TYR A 161 -34.10 -8.73 -6.37
CA TYR A 161 -34.60 -8.22 -7.65
C TYR A 161 -34.25 -9.20 -8.78
N SER A 162 -35.24 -9.67 -9.53
CA SER A 162 -35.02 -10.56 -10.68
C SER A 162 -36.22 -10.52 -11.64
N GLY A 163 -35.97 -10.63 -12.94
CA GLY A 163 -37.06 -10.69 -13.93
C GLY A 163 -37.96 -9.45 -13.98
N SER A 164 -37.50 -8.30 -13.45
CA SER A 164 -38.26 -7.06 -13.22
C SER A 164 -39.12 -7.01 -11.96
N ASP A 165 -39.10 -8.07 -11.14
CA ASP A 165 -39.87 -8.15 -9.89
C ASP A 165 -38.98 -8.05 -8.66
N PHE A 166 -39.56 -7.54 -7.57
CA PHE A 166 -39.00 -7.60 -6.23
C PHE A 166 -39.60 -8.78 -5.46
N TYR A 167 -38.75 -9.63 -4.91
CA TYR A 167 -39.12 -10.74 -4.04
C TYR A 167 -38.74 -10.39 -2.59
N LEU A 168 -39.69 -10.59 -1.67
CA LEU A 168 -39.49 -10.40 -0.24
C LEU A 168 -39.39 -11.78 0.42
N GLY A 169 -38.31 -12.04 1.16
CA GLY A 169 -38.20 -13.26 1.95
C GLY A 169 -38.85 -13.09 3.32
N PHE A 170 -39.78 -13.97 3.66
CA PHE A 170 -40.45 -13.98 4.96
C PHE A 170 -40.15 -15.29 5.72
N ALA A 171 -40.13 -15.20 7.05
CA ALA A 171 -40.09 -16.36 7.93
C ALA A 171 -41.42 -17.11 7.83
N THR A 172 -41.36 -18.44 7.81
CA THR A 172 -42.55 -19.29 8.00
C THR A 172 -42.83 -19.51 9.47
#